data_AF-A0A917A366-F1
#
_entry.id   AF-A0A917A366-F1
#
_cell.length_a   1.000
_cell.length_b   1.000
_cell.length_c   1.000
_cell.angle_alpha   90.00
_cell.angle_beta   90.00
_cell.angle_gamma   90.00
#
_symmetry.space_group_name_H-M   'P 1'
#
loop_
_entity.id
_entity.type
_entity.pdbx_description
1 polymer ?
#
loop_
_entity_poly.entity_id
_entity_poly.type
_entity_poly.pdbx_seq_one_letter_code
_entity_poly.pdbx_strand_id
1 'polypeptide(L)'
;MSIVALDLDERLAKAPRISLASASGKRMHQRVDRPLTIGFADGRLCEAVDWSISGFSLEDGCLGAAEGSIHAVKLFVPLAGCSVLIAADAKVTWTAGPYARGLRFIDLAPEKARIIDHFIQSGVEGEVAVIGGLPVAQTEVGPARRRSRLWRDLGQAAKLACLAAIVVAGGGFAAARLLTVTTDYAAIAGDLQQLHAPEAGYLVGDRLMVGSRVRLGERIASIRPLAGPRARLSTETQIAALQADLEQQKRAFEQASAGFATFVQASRTDFVEATANRQLLEAQVETETRAYQRLAGLKAKDVVGQQRLDQEEQTLNGLKRSLSAAKAAEETAGQKLANAEAGRFNSDGRSTQKAPADFRQAIDTTEATIARLRTVLAGLDEPLPIVSPCDCTVSAIAATPGTYILSGARIAELVRDGTEANGTVVDALVQNPRLNLVRQGQAVTVYLADRSEGVAGHVVAVNFNPGDTGRAGLPTSLRTLDDYGLMTVRLDRPIAGAPVGLPASVMAPVGFAALAARLPGARWGLDAFDRFAGWLRPGAPDEDPLAIGKADRLAGGLPPESV
;
A
#
# COMPACT_ATOMS: atom_id res chain seq x y z
N MET A 1 34.44 -7.49 -20.78
CA MET A 1 33.77 -6.38 -20.09
C MET A 1 33.58 -6.86 -18.66
N SER A 2 34.62 -6.66 -17.83
CA SER A 2 34.73 -7.26 -16.50
C SER A 2 34.37 -6.24 -15.44
N ILE A 3 33.37 -6.59 -14.63
CA ILE A 3 33.04 -5.93 -13.38
C ILE A 3 33.99 -6.53 -12.34
N VAL A 4 34.96 -5.75 -11.87
CA VAL A 4 35.85 -6.12 -10.78
C VAL A 4 35.25 -5.55 -9.51
N ALA A 5 34.69 -6.44 -8.69
CA ALA A 5 34.42 -6.18 -7.28
C ALA A 5 35.76 -5.96 -6.57
N LEU A 6 35.97 -4.76 -6.03
CA LEU A 6 37.11 -4.47 -5.18
C LEU A 6 36.79 -4.96 -3.77
N ASP A 7 37.47 -6.05 -3.46
CA ASP A 7 37.65 -6.69 -2.16
C ASP A 7 38.07 -5.65 -1.10
N LEU A 8 37.19 -5.42 -0.12
CA LEU A 8 37.37 -4.42 0.93
C LEU A 8 37.86 -5.03 2.26
N ASP A 9 38.16 -6.33 2.31
CA ASP A 9 38.44 -7.04 3.57
C ASP A 9 39.92 -7.39 3.82
N GLU A 10 40.84 -7.07 2.91
CA GLU A 10 42.28 -7.40 3.10
C GLU A 10 43.13 -6.27 3.70
N ARG A 11 42.54 -5.12 4.07
CA ARG A 11 43.29 -3.92 4.54
C ARG A 11 43.29 -3.69 6.06
N LEU A 12 42.70 -4.59 6.85
CA LEU A 12 42.58 -4.43 8.32
C LEU A 12 43.54 -5.31 9.15
N ALA A 13 44.59 -5.88 8.54
CA ALA A 13 45.56 -6.70 9.26
C ALA A 13 47.01 -6.19 9.12
N LYS A 14 47.31 -5.01 9.66
CA LYS A 14 48.69 -4.64 10.00
C LYS A 14 48.70 -3.74 11.23
N ALA A 15 48.84 -4.37 12.41
CA ALA A 15 49.05 -3.66 13.66
C ALA A 15 50.26 -2.72 13.55
N PRO A 16 50.19 -1.47 14.05
CA PRO A 16 51.33 -0.56 14.01
C PRO A 16 52.44 -1.08 14.93
N ARG A 17 53.59 -1.40 14.36
CA ARG A 17 54.82 -1.60 15.13
C ARG A 17 55.34 -0.22 15.55
N ILE A 18 55.16 0.13 16.81
CA ILE A 18 55.85 1.29 17.41
C ILE A 18 57.31 0.88 17.61
N SER A 19 58.19 1.27 16.69
CA SER A 19 59.63 1.24 16.92
C SER A 19 60.09 2.60 17.44
N LEU A 20 60.17 2.74 18.77
CA LEU A 20 60.93 3.81 19.41
C LEU A 20 62.43 3.50 19.28
N ALA A 21 62.99 3.75 18.10
CA ALA A 21 64.43 3.70 17.88
C ALA A 21 65.04 5.09 18.12
N SER A 22 65.29 5.42 19.39
CA SER A 22 66.22 6.50 19.76
C SER A 22 67.66 6.02 19.51
N ALA A 23 68.24 6.37 18.37
CA ALA A 23 69.67 6.19 18.12
C ALA A 23 70.25 7.35 17.29
N SER A 24 71.33 7.93 17.83
CA SER A 24 72.16 9.04 17.35
C SER A 24 71.62 10.46 17.62
N GLY A 25 72.27 11.12 18.58
CA GLY A 25 72.07 12.52 18.94
C GLY A 25 72.51 13.46 17.81
N LYS A 26 71.51 14.08 17.16
CA LYS A 26 71.52 15.39 16.47
C LYS A 26 70.23 15.53 15.65
N ARG A 27 69.07 15.24 16.26
CA ARG A 27 67.78 15.42 15.60
C ARG A 27 66.90 16.29 16.50
N MET A 28 66.45 17.42 15.94
CA MET A 28 65.80 18.51 16.68
C MET A 28 64.28 18.29 16.85
N HIS A 29 63.68 17.37 16.09
CA HIS A 29 62.24 17.08 16.12
C HIS A 29 61.97 15.57 16.01
N GLN A 30 60.93 15.10 16.71
CA GLN A 30 60.45 13.72 16.65
C GLN A 30 59.83 13.43 15.27
N ARG A 31 60.09 12.23 14.73
CA ARG A 31 59.46 11.73 13.50
C ARG A 31 58.35 10.74 13.85
N VAL A 32 57.31 10.75 13.04
CA VAL A 32 56.12 9.90 13.19
C VAL A 32 55.95 9.07 11.92
N ASP A 33 55.84 7.76 12.09
CA ASP A 33 55.61 6.79 11.01
C ASP A 33 54.10 6.57 10.84
N ARG A 34 53.39 7.61 10.37
CA ARG A 34 51.94 7.55 10.10
C ARG A 34 51.63 7.94 8.67
N PRO A 35 50.60 7.31 8.05
CA PRO A 35 50.24 7.58 6.68
C PRO A 35 49.82 9.05 6.53
N LEU A 36 50.60 9.78 5.75
CA LEU A 36 50.35 11.16 5.37
C LEU A 36 50.42 11.22 3.85
N THR A 37 49.34 11.66 3.20
CA THR A 37 49.32 11.82 1.75
C THR A 37 49.75 13.23 1.38
N ILE A 38 50.62 13.36 0.40
CA ILE A 38 51.24 14.61 -0.04
C ILE A 38 50.91 14.81 -1.51
N GLY A 39 50.17 15.88 -1.79
CA GLY A 39 49.88 16.33 -3.14
C GLY A 39 50.88 17.36 -3.63
N PHE A 40 51.46 17.11 -4.79
CA PHE A 40 52.32 18.06 -5.48
C PHE A 40 51.52 18.94 -6.45
N ALA A 41 52.07 20.09 -6.83
CA ALA A 41 51.42 21.02 -7.76
C ALA A 41 51.14 20.41 -9.15
N ASP A 42 51.87 19.36 -9.53
CA ASP A 42 51.67 18.60 -10.77
C ASP A 42 50.53 17.56 -10.67
N GLY A 43 49.82 17.51 -9.54
CA GLY A 43 48.68 16.61 -9.30
C GLY A 43 49.08 15.22 -8.81
N ARG A 44 50.37 14.93 -8.62
CA ARG A 44 50.80 13.64 -8.04
C ARG A 44 50.52 13.58 -6.55
N LEU A 45 50.00 12.44 -6.10
CA LEU A 45 49.77 12.11 -4.70
C LEU A 45 50.77 11.06 -4.26
N CYS A 46 51.49 11.33 -3.16
CA CYS A 46 52.56 10.51 -2.63
C CYS A 46 52.31 10.21 -1.15
N GLU A 47 52.62 9.00 -0.69
CA GLU A 47 52.60 8.72 0.74
C GLU A 47 53.95 9.01 1.38
N ALA A 48 53.94 9.69 2.52
CA ALA A 48 55.12 9.91 3.31
C ALA A 48 55.47 8.67 4.13
N VAL A 49 56.76 8.29 4.12
CA VAL A 49 57.29 7.17 4.91
C VAL A 49 57.37 7.59 6.38
N ASP A 50 57.97 8.75 6.63
CA ASP A 50 58.00 9.41 7.94
C ASP A 50 57.80 10.92 7.77
N TRP A 51 57.32 11.58 8.83
CA TRP A 51 57.21 13.04 8.83
C TRP A 51 57.39 13.65 10.22
N SER A 52 57.71 14.94 10.25
CA SER A 52 57.97 15.76 11.43
C SER A 52 57.55 17.21 11.16
N ILE A 53 57.59 18.06 12.19
CA ILE A 53 57.35 19.50 12.04
C ILE A 53 58.29 20.19 11.05
N SER A 54 59.48 19.61 10.83
CA SER A 54 60.50 20.18 9.95
C SER A 54 60.43 19.67 8.51
N GLY A 55 59.70 18.58 8.25
CA GLY A 55 59.73 17.94 6.94
C GLY A 55 59.32 16.49 6.96
N PHE A 56 59.35 15.86 5.80
CA PHE A 56 58.90 14.48 5.56
C PHE A 56 59.83 13.74 4.62
N SER A 57 59.74 12.40 4.62
CA SER A 57 60.43 11.54 3.66
C SER A 57 59.43 10.84 2.74
N LEU A 58 59.85 10.58 1.50
CA LEU A 58 59.08 9.86 0.50
C LEU A 58 59.80 8.58 0.07
N GLU A 59 59.01 7.56 -0.23
CA GLU A 59 59.47 6.34 -0.89
C GLU A 59 59.62 6.56 -2.40
N ASP A 60 60.28 5.61 -3.07
CA ASP A 60 60.73 5.67 -4.45
C ASP A 60 59.65 6.07 -5.48
N GLY A 61 60.07 6.65 -6.60
CA GLY A 61 59.25 6.92 -7.77
C GLY A 61 58.32 8.14 -7.66
N CYS A 62 58.09 8.66 -6.45
CA CYS A 62 57.07 9.68 -6.26
C CYS A 62 57.49 11.09 -6.68
N LEU A 63 58.78 11.41 -6.59
CA LEU A 63 59.33 12.71 -7.01
C LEU A 63 60.66 12.55 -7.75
N GLY A 64 60.72 12.98 -9.01
CA GLY A 64 61.93 12.92 -9.86
C GLY A 64 62.86 14.13 -9.73
N ALA A 65 62.86 14.84 -8.60
CA ALA A 65 63.46 16.19 -8.49
C ALA A 65 64.85 16.22 -7.83
N ALA A 66 65.80 16.96 -8.42
CA ALA A 66 67.17 17.08 -7.91
C ALA A 66 67.24 17.71 -6.50
N GLU A 67 68.32 17.39 -5.76
CA GLU A 67 68.60 17.99 -4.46
C GLU A 67 68.63 19.52 -4.56
N GLY A 68 68.01 20.21 -3.60
CA GLY A 68 67.89 21.66 -3.57
C GLY A 68 66.67 22.24 -4.30
N SER A 69 65.92 21.45 -5.07
CA SER A 69 64.66 21.89 -5.69
C SER A 69 63.56 22.15 -4.65
N ILE A 70 62.73 23.16 -4.91
CA ILE A 70 61.61 23.59 -4.04
C ILE A 70 60.30 23.22 -4.74
N HIS A 71 59.39 22.61 -3.99
CA HIS A 71 58.09 22.18 -4.49
C HIS A 71 56.98 22.69 -3.57
N ALA A 72 55.92 23.23 -4.17
CA ALA A 72 54.68 23.50 -3.46
C ALA A 72 53.96 22.18 -3.19
N VAL A 73 53.70 21.90 -1.92
CA VAL A 73 53.08 20.66 -1.45
C VAL A 73 51.83 20.93 -0.63
N LYS A 74 50.86 20.02 -0.75
CA LYS A 74 49.62 19.99 0.02
C LYS A 74 49.61 18.72 0.85
N LEU A 75 49.65 18.86 2.17
CA LEU A 75 49.59 17.74 3.10
C LEU A 75 48.13 17.44 3.39
N PHE A 76 47.72 16.19 3.20
CA PHE A 76 46.40 15.68 3.51
C PHE A 76 46.51 14.79 4.75
N VAL A 77 46.02 15.31 5.87
CA VAL A 77 45.95 14.56 7.14
C VAL A 77 44.53 13.99 7.24
N PRO A 78 44.34 12.66 7.14
CA PRO A 78 43.02 12.05 7.32
C PRO A 78 42.62 12.08 8.80
N LEU A 79 41.43 12.60 9.09
CA LEU A 79 40.78 12.54 10.41
C LEU A 79 39.47 11.77 10.27
N ALA A 80 38.97 11.21 11.38
CA ALA A 80 37.69 10.50 11.40
C ALA A 80 36.54 11.44 11.03
N GLY A 81 36.17 11.46 9.75
CA GLY A 81 35.06 12.26 9.20
C GLY A 81 35.46 13.54 8.44
N CYS A 82 36.74 13.91 8.36
CA CYS A 82 37.20 15.04 7.52
C CYS A 82 38.70 14.92 7.15
N SER A 83 39.16 15.66 6.14
CA SER A 83 40.59 15.78 5.80
C SER A 83 41.07 17.21 5.98
N VAL A 84 42.18 17.40 6.67
CA VAL A 84 42.80 18.73 6.82
C VAL A 84 43.87 18.89 5.75
N LEU A 85 43.77 20.00 5.01
CA LEU A 85 44.70 20.36 3.93
C LEU A 85 45.63 21.48 4.38
N ILE A 86 46.93 21.20 4.42
CA ILE A 86 47.96 22.18 4.79
C ILE A 86 48.86 22.42 3.57
N ALA A 87 48.86 23.64 3.04
CA ALA A 87 49.75 24.03 1.95
C ALA A 87 51.08 24.59 2.49
N ALA A 88 52.21 24.07 2.00
CA ALA A 88 53.56 24.50 2.36
C ALA A 88 54.52 24.34 1.17
N ASP A 89 55.66 25.03 1.21
CA ASP A 89 56.75 24.80 0.27
C ASP A 89 57.79 23.89 0.92
N ALA A 90 58.31 22.92 0.16
CA ALA A 90 59.26 21.94 0.66
C ALA A 90 60.49 21.84 -0.25
N LYS A 91 61.69 21.92 0.34
CA LYS A 91 62.97 21.77 -0.34
C LYS A 91 63.51 20.37 -0.17
N VAL A 92 63.97 19.76 -1.26
CA VAL A 92 64.71 18.49 -1.19
C VAL A 92 66.06 18.74 -0.52
N THR A 93 66.28 18.16 0.66
CA THR A 93 67.48 18.40 1.49
C THR A 93 68.49 17.27 1.51
N TRP A 94 68.07 16.07 1.10
CA TRP A 94 68.94 14.91 0.99
C TRP A 94 68.27 13.86 0.12
N THR A 95 69.11 13.16 -0.64
CA THR A 95 68.75 11.96 -1.40
C THR A 95 69.71 10.84 -1.01
N ALA A 96 69.20 9.74 -0.43
CA ALA A 96 70.01 8.53 -0.23
C ALA A 96 69.74 7.53 -1.33
N GLY A 97 70.68 7.44 -2.26
CA GLY A 97 70.58 6.53 -3.39
C GLY A 97 69.34 6.80 -4.26
N PRO A 98 68.89 5.81 -5.04
CA PRO A 98 67.77 5.98 -5.95
C PRO A 98 66.41 6.15 -5.25
N TYR A 99 66.29 5.68 -4.00
CA TYR A 99 65.02 5.18 -3.47
C TYR A 99 64.40 5.99 -2.30
N ALA A 100 65.14 6.93 -1.69
CA ALA A 100 64.61 7.72 -0.56
C ALA A 100 65.02 9.19 -0.63
N ARG A 101 64.03 10.09 -0.44
CA ARG A 101 64.24 11.55 -0.48
C ARG A 101 63.67 12.21 0.77
N GLY A 102 64.46 13.08 1.40
CA GLY A 102 64.05 13.89 2.54
C GLY A 102 63.77 15.33 2.13
N LEU A 103 62.55 15.80 2.37
CA LEU A 103 62.11 17.15 2.09
C LEU A 103 61.94 17.93 3.40
N ARG A 104 62.39 19.19 3.43
CA ARG A 104 62.25 20.11 4.56
C ARG A 104 61.32 21.26 4.19
N PHE A 105 60.41 21.62 5.07
CA PHE A 105 59.55 22.78 4.86
C PHE A 105 60.36 24.08 4.86
N ILE A 106 60.07 24.98 3.93
CA ILE A 106 60.61 26.34 3.89
C ILE A 106 59.50 27.30 4.31
N ASP A 107 59.84 28.27 5.17
CA ASP A 107 58.95 29.37 5.58
C ASP A 107 57.56 28.90 6.05
N LEU A 108 57.53 27.80 6.81
CA LEU A 108 56.31 27.31 7.42
C LEU A 108 55.81 28.34 8.45
N ALA A 109 54.69 29.00 8.13
CA ALA A 109 54.09 29.99 9.02
C ALA A 109 53.88 29.41 10.43
N PRO A 110 54.09 30.18 11.51
CA PRO A 110 54.00 29.68 12.89
C PRO A 110 52.68 29.00 13.21
N GLU A 111 51.57 29.47 12.62
CA GLU A 111 50.25 28.87 12.76
C GLU A 111 50.19 27.47 12.15
N LYS A 112 50.74 27.27 10.96
CA LYS A 112 50.80 25.96 10.27
C LYS A 112 51.72 24.98 11.00
N ALA A 113 52.83 25.49 11.54
CA ALA A 113 53.74 24.71 12.37
C ALA A 113 53.06 24.21 13.65
N ARG A 114 52.25 25.05 14.32
CA ARG A 114 51.46 24.64 15.49
C ARG A 114 50.41 23.58 15.15
N ILE A 115 49.75 23.69 14.00
CA ILE A 115 48.77 22.67 13.55
C ILE A 115 49.49 21.32 13.33
N ILE A 116 50.64 21.33 12.66
CA ILE A 116 51.44 20.13 12.42
C ILE A 116 51.96 19.53 13.74
N ASP A 117 52.48 20.36 14.65
CA ASP A 117 52.94 19.94 15.97
C ASP A 117 51.80 19.31 16.80
N HIS A 118 50.62 19.94 16.76
CA HIS A 118 49.43 19.43 17.44
C HIS A 118 48.98 18.07 16.89
N PHE A 119 49.06 17.82 15.57
CA PHE A 119 48.78 16.51 15.01
C PHE A 119 49.83 15.45 15.39
N ILE A 120 51.10 15.84 15.48
CA ILE A 120 52.17 14.96 15.95
C ILE A 120 51.93 14.58 17.42
N GLN A 121 51.54 15.53 18.27
CA GLN A 121 51.29 15.30 19.70
C GLN A 121 49.97 14.56 19.98
N SER A 122 48.84 15.05 19.46
CA SER A 122 47.52 14.40 19.64
C SER A 122 47.50 12.97 19.10
N GLY A 123 48.27 12.72 18.03
CA GLY A 123 48.44 11.40 17.49
C GLY A 123 49.13 10.43 18.47
N VAL A 124 50.11 10.89 19.24
CA VAL A 124 50.87 10.07 20.20
C VAL A 124 50.04 9.73 21.45
N GLU A 125 49.02 10.52 21.77
CA GLU A 125 48.23 10.37 23.01
C GLU A 125 46.85 9.69 22.83
N GLY A 126 46.41 9.46 21.58
CA GLY A 126 45.15 8.72 21.32
C GLY A 126 43.88 9.47 21.71
N GLU A 127 43.97 10.79 21.92
CA GLU A 127 42.86 11.64 22.35
C GLU A 127 42.28 12.45 21.17
N VAL A 128 40.95 12.47 21.05
CA VAL A 128 40.21 13.17 19.99
C VAL A 128 40.28 14.68 20.24
N ALA A 129 41.15 15.37 19.50
CA ALA A 129 41.29 16.82 19.63
C ALA A 129 40.10 17.58 19.00
N VAL A 130 39.37 18.34 19.82
CA VAL A 130 38.36 19.32 19.39
C VAL A 130 39.06 20.64 19.07
N ILE A 131 39.07 21.05 17.80
CA ILE A 131 39.62 22.33 17.36
C ILE A 131 38.58 23.43 17.62
N GLY A 132 38.77 24.20 18.69
CA GLY A 132 37.96 25.36 19.05
C GLY A 132 38.82 26.43 19.72
N GLY A 133 39.56 27.22 18.93
CA GLY A 133 40.40 28.31 19.41
C GLY A 133 39.76 29.68 19.17
N LEU A 134 39.30 30.33 20.23
CA LEU A 134 38.99 31.76 20.29
C LEU A 134 40.27 32.60 20.07
N PRO A 135 40.21 33.77 19.42
CA PRO A 135 41.38 34.63 19.31
C PRO A 135 41.64 35.37 20.63
N VAL A 136 42.75 35.04 21.28
CA VAL A 136 43.37 35.90 22.30
C VAL A 136 44.26 36.90 21.58
N ALA A 137 43.81 38.15 21.49
CA ALA A 137 44.61 39.27 21.04
C ALA A 137 45.76 39.49 22.03
N GLN A 138 47.02 39.36 21.55
CA GLN A 138 48.19 39.80 22.29
C GLN A 138 48.42 41.29 22.02
N THR A 139 48.34 42.08 23.09
CA THR A 139 48.77 43.47 23.15
C THR A 139 50.30 43.55 23.17
N GLU A 140 50.88 44.20 22.16
CA GLU A 140 52.23 44.76 22.26
C GLU A 140 52.20 46.19 22.81
N VAL A 141 53.19 46.51 23.63
CA VAL A 141 53.33 47.71 24.43
C VAL A 141 54.33 48.68 23.77
N GLY A 142 53.86 49.89 23.42
CA GLY A 142 54.62 51.15 23.38
C GLY A 142 55.25 51.60 22.03
N PRO A 143 55.58 52.89 21.84
CA PRO A 143 55.52 54.01 22.78
C PRO A 143 54.67 55.22 22.31
N ALA A 144 54.61 56.21 23.21
CA ALA A 144 53.73 57.36 23.25
C ALA A 144 53.78 58.32 22.04
N ARG A 145 52.59 58.71 21.55
CA ARG A 145 52.38 60.03 20.97
C ARG A 145 51.15 60.70 21.58
N ARG A 146 51.43 61.82 22.26
CA ARG A 146 50.52 62.69 22.99
C ARG A 146 49.61 63.41 21.98
N ARG A 147 48.32 63.06 21.93
CA ARG A 147 47.27 63.88 21.28
C ARG A 147 45.95 63.80 22.04
N SER A 148 45.24 64.92 22.01
CA SER A 148 44.26 65.47 22.95
C SER A 148 43.05 64.59 23.33
N ARG A 149 42.69 64.65 24.62
CA ARG A 149 41.74 63.79 25.36
C ARG A 149 40.23 64.08 25.17
N LEU A 150 39.79 64.87 24.19
CA LEU A 150 38.39 65.36 24.16
C LEU A 150 37.41 64.61 23.23
N TRP A 151 37.84 63.60 22.47
CA TRP A 151 37.00 62.92 21.45
C TRP A 151 36.79 61.41 21.69
N ARG A 152 37.18 60.88 22.85
CA ARG A 152 37.23 59.43 23.11
C ARG A 152 35.89 58.79 23.51
N ASP A 153 34.98 59.56 24.09
CA ASP A 153 33.77 58.98 24.69
C ASP A 153 32.60 58.87 23.70
N LEU A 154 32.58 59.68 22.63
CA LEU A 154 31.56 59.56 21.57
C LEU A 154 31.85 58.41 20.58
N GLY A 155 33.12 58.09 20.37
CA GLY A 155 33.56 57.07 19.40
C GLY A 155 33.37 55.62 19.87
N GLN A 156 33.28 55.38 21.19
CA GLN A 156 33.05 54.04 21.73
C GLN A 156 31.56 53.64 21.68
N ALA A 157 30.65 54.58 21.96
CA ALA A 157 29.21 54.35 21.82
C ALA A 157 28.80 54.05 20.36
N ALA A 158 29.36 54.78 19.39
CA ALA A 158 29.09 54.54 17.96
C ALA A 158 29.61 53.17 17.47
N LYS A 159 30.76 52.71 17.97
CA LYS A 159 31.30 51.39 17.63
C LYS A 159 30.47 50.25 18.22
N LEU A 160 30.00 50.39 19.46
CA LEU A 160 29.10 49.42 20.09
C LEU A 160 27.73 49.39 19.39
N ALA A 161 27.19 50.54 18.99
CA ALA A 161 25.95 50.63 18.23
C ALA A 161 26.07 49.96 16.84
N CYS A 162 27.18 50.19 16.11
CA CYS A 162 27.44 49.50 14.84
C CYS A 162 27.59 47.99 15.01
N LEU A 163 28.29 47.53 16.05
CA LEU A 163 28.48 46.10 16.30
C LEU A 163 27.17 45.43 16.69
N ALA A 164 26.35 46.08 17.53
CA ALA A 164 25.00 45.64 17.85
C ALA A 164 24.10 45.61 16.60
N ALA A 165 24.16 46.62 15.74
CA ALA A 165 23.41 46.65 14.49
C ALA A 165 23.84 45.52 13.53
N ILE A 166 25.13 45.20 13.44
CA ILE A 166 25.62 44.06 12.64
C ILE A 166 25.17 42.72 13.24
N VAL A 167 25.19 42.58 14.57
CA VAL A 167 24.70 41.36 15.24
C VAL A 167 23.19 41.20 15.06
N VAL A 168 22.42 42.30 15.13
CA VAL A 168 20.96 42.28 14.91
C VAL A 168 20.63 42.03 13.44
N ALA A 169 21.30 42.70 12.50
CA ALA A 169 21.06 42.52 11.07
C ALA A 169 21.55 41.15 10.56
N GLY A 170 22.76 40.75 10.96
CA GLY A 170 23.34 39.44 10.65
C GLY A 170 22.58 38.30 11.34
N GLY A 171 22.19 38.49 12.60
CA GLY A 171 21.37 37.56 13.36
C GLY A 171 19.96 37.45 12.79
N GLY A 172 19.35 38.56 12.36
CA GLY A 172 18.05 38.58 11.69
C GLY A 172 18.07 37.87 10.33
N PHE A 173 19.11 38.09 9.53
CA PHE A 173 19.27 37.40 8.24
C PHE A 173 19.53 35.90 8.42
N ALA A 174 20.42 35.52 9.35
CA ALA A 174 20.66 34.13 9.69
C ALA A 174 19.39 33.46 10.24
N ALA A 175 18.65 34.15 11.12
CA ALA A 175 17.38 33.67 11.64
C ALA A 175 16.35 33.49 10.52
N ALA A 176 16.17 34.44 9.60
CA ALA A 176 15.24 34.30 8.48
C ALA A 176 15.54 33.07 7.59
N ARG A 177 16.82 32.80 7.34
CA ARG A 177 17.24 31.62 6.57
C ARG A 177 17.12 30.31 7.35
N LEU A 178 17.30 30.33 8.66
CA LEU A 178 17.12 29.16 9.54
C LEU A 178 15.64 28.88 9.84
N LEU A 179 14.79 29.90 9.75
CA LEU A 179 13.36 29.86 10.03
C LEU A 179 12.53 29.61 8.77
N THR A 180 13.11 29.08 7.70
CA THR A 180 12.38 28.71 6.48
C THR A 180 12.80 27.33 6.02
N VAL A 181 11.82 26.46 5.83
CA VAL A 181 12.00 25.16 5.19
C VAL A 181 11.59 25.31 3.74
N THR A 182 12.58 25.33 2.85
CA THR A 182 12.36 25.33 1.41
C THR A 182 12.67 23.96 0.83
N THR A 183 11.85 23.52 -0.13
CA THR A 183 12.14 22.35 -0.96
C THR A 183 11.74 22.62 -2.40
N ASP A 184 12.60 22.22 -3.33
CA ASP A 184 12.36 22.26 -4.77
C ASP A 184 11.86 20.90 -5.29
N TYR A 185 11.81 19.88 -4.41
CA TYR A 185 11.31 18.55 -4.74
C TYR A 185 9.83 18.43 -4.40
N ALA A 186 9.00 19.24 -5.07
CA ALA A 186 7.56 19.12 -4.95
C ALA A 186 6.90 18.97 -6.33
N ALA A 187 5.73 18.35 -6.36
CA ALA A 187 4.92 18.26 -7.55
C ALA A 187 3.44 18.18 -7.20
N ILE A 188 2.59 18.60 -8.14
CA ILE A 188 1.14 18.38 -8.01
C ILE A 188 0.87 16.90 -7.92
N ALA A 189 0.24 16.49 -6.82
CA ALA A 189 -0.11 15.11 -6.55
C ALA A 189 -1.53 14.82 -7.06
N GLY A 190 -1.71 13.63 -7.61
CA GLY A 190 -3.02 13.14 -8.06
C GLY A 190 -3.27 11.73 -7.58
N ASP A 191 -4.55 11.36 -7.43
CA ASP A 191 -4.92 10.01 -7.01
C ASP A 191 -4.60 9.01 -8.13
N LEU A 192 -3.69 8.08 -7.84
CA LEU A 192 -3.28 7.04 -8.77
C LEU A 192 -4.27 5.86 -8.67
N GLN A 193 -4.85 5.48 -9.80
CA GLN A 193 -5.72 4.33 -9.96
C GLN A 193 -4.98 3.30 -10.83
N GLN A 194 -4.62 2.17 -10.23
CA GLN A 194 -4.02 1.06 -10.97
C GLN A 194 -5.14 0.22 -11.59
N LEU A 195 -5.12 0.09 -12.90
CA LEU A 195 -6.06 -0.75 -13.63
C LEU A 195 -5.47 -2.15 -13.76
N HIS A 196 -6.15 -3.13 -13.18
CA HIS A 196 -5.73 -4.53 -13.18
C HIS A 196 -6.61 -5.37 -14.13
N ALA A 197 -6.02 -6.43 -14.68
CA ALA A 197 -6.74 -7.42 -15.45
C ALA A 197 -7.66 -8.24 -14.53
N PRO A 198 -8.98 -8.29 -14.75
CA PRO A 198 -9.87 -9.16 -13.99
C PRO A 198 -9.54 -10.65 -14.23
N GLU A 199 -9.19 -11.01 -15.46
CA GLU A 199 -8.94 -12.40 -15.88
C GLU A 199 -7.67 -12.50 -16.74
N ALA A 200 -7.16 -13.72 -16.88
CA ALA A 200 -5.99 -13.98 -17.73
C ALA A 200 -6.40 -14.08 -19.21
N GLY A 201 -5.65 -13.44 -20.10
CA GLY A 201 -5.93 -13.49 -21.53
C GLY A 201 -5.07 -12.55 -22.36
N TYR A 202 -5.38 -12.45 -23.65
CA TYR A 202 -4.72 -11.50 -24.53
C TYR A 202 -5.43 -10.15 -24.49
N LEU A 203 -4.67 -9.08 -24.31
CA LEU A 203 -5.21 -7.73 -24.40
C LEU A 203 -5.52 -7.41 -25.87
N VAL A 204 -6.78 -7.10 -26.17
CA VAL A 204 -7.29 -6.74 -27.50
C VAL A 204 -7.96 -5.38 -27.40
N GLY A 205 -7.65 -4.46 -28.30
CA GLY A 205 -8.27 -3.13 -28.30
C GLY A 205 -7.36 -2.09 -28.94
N ASP A 206 -7.84 -0.85 -28.89
CA ASP A 206 -7.09 0.29 -29.40
C ASP A 206 -5.86 0.57 -28.53
N ARG A 207 -4.84 1.17 -29.13
CA ARG A 207 -3.62 1.54 -28.41
C ARG A 207 -3.93 2.70 -27.48
N LEU A 208 -3.96 2.42 -26.19
CA LEU A 208 -3.91 3.45 -25.15
C LEU A 208 -2.60 4.25 -25.31
N MET A 209 -2.67 5.56 -25.11
CA MET A 209 -1.50 6.44 -25.20
C MET A 209 -1.28 7.13 -23.85
N VAL A 210 -0.03 7.24 -23.42
CA VAL A 210 0.29 8.02 -22.21
C VAL A 210 -0.09 9.49 -22.45
N GLY A 211 -0.80 10.08 -21.49
CA GLY A 211 -1.34 11.43 -21.55
C GLY A 211 -2.73 11.55 -22.16
N SER A 212 -3.34 10.47 -22.68
CA SER A 212 -4.73 10.53 -23.14
C SER A 212 -5.72 10.61 -21.97
N ARG A 213 -6.77 11.42 -22.11
CA ARG A 213 -7.89 11.48 -21.17
C ARG A 213 -8.92 10.40 -21.50
N VAL A 214 -9.39 9.69 -20.48
CA VAL A 214 -10.45 8.68 -20.54
C VAL A 214 -11.59 9.08 -19.61
N ARG A 215 -12.83 8.79 -19.99
CA ARG A 215 -14.03 9.08 -19.20
C ARG A 215 -14.46 7.89 -18.35
N LEU A 216 -15.19 8.15 -17.26
CA LEU A 216 -15.82 7.10 -16.47
C LEU A 216 -16.67 6.16 -17.35
N GLY A 217 -16.39 4.86 -17.27
CA GLY A 217 -17.09 3.83 -18.06
C GLY A 217 -16.63 3.69 -19.51
N GLU A 218 -15.71 4.53 -19.98
CA GLU A 218 -15.14 4.42 -21.32
C GLU A 218 -14.33 3.12 -21.44
N ARG A 219 -14.51 2.40 -22.55
CA ARG A 219 -13.79 1.16 -22.83
C ARG A 219 -12.35 1.49 -23.21
N ILE A 220 -11.41 1.10 -22.35
CA ILE A 220 -9.97 1.31 -22.56
C ILE A 220 -9.39 0.19 -23.43
N ALA A 221 -9.74 -1.05 -23.08
CA ALA A 221 -9.28 -2.25 -23.77
C ALA A 221 -10.30 -3.37 -23.56
N SER A 222 -10.01 -4.54 -24.10
CA SER A 222 -10.76 -5.75 -23.80
C SER A 222 -9.78 -6.91 -23.62
N ILE A 223 -10.11 -7.88 -22.79
CA ILE A 223 -9.32 -9.10 -22.64
C ILE A 223 -10.06 -10.19 -23.38
N ARG A 224 -9.41 -10.80 -24.36
CA ARG A 224 -9.86 -12.08 -24.89
C ARG A 224 -9.36 -13.17 -23.95
N PRO A 225 -10.23 -13.79 -23.13
CA PRO A 225 -9.78 -14.82 -22.20
C PRO A 225 -9.14 -15.95 -23.00
N LEU A 226 -8.08 -16.53 -22.43
CA LEU A 226 -7.48 -17.74 -22.98
C LEU A 226 -8.30 -18.96 -22.54
N ALA A 227 -9.61 -18.93 -22.78
CA ALA A 227 -10.41 -20.13 -22.77
C ALA A 227 -9.85 -21.01 -23.91
N GLY A 228 -8.89 -21.86 -23.57
CA GLY A 228 -8.19 -22.64 -24.57
C GLY A 228 -9.20 -23.44 -25.40
N PRO A 229 -8.88 -23.81 -26.65
CA PRO A 229 -9.73 -24.68 -27.48
C PRO A 229 -10.21 -25.93 -26.73
N ARG A 230 -9.42 -26.40 -25.75
CA ARG A 230 -9.76 -27.50 -24.84
C ARG A 230 -10.94 -27.19 -23.91
N ALA A 231 -11.02 -26.01 -23.31
CA ALA A 231 -12.11 -25.63 -22.39
C ALA A 231 -13.44 -25.48 -23.15
N ARG A 232 -13.38 -24.91 -24.36
CA ARG A 232 -14.51 -24.87 -25.27
C ARG A 232 -14.95 -26.27 -25.66
N LEU A 233 -14.03 -27.08 -26.19
CA LEU A 233 -14.30 -28.46 -26.58
C LEU A 233 -14.84 -29.29 -25.41
N SER A 234 -14.31 -29.12 -24.19
CA SER A 234 -14.83 -29.84 -23.01
C SER A 234 -16.24 -29.41 -22.62
N THR A 235 -16.58 -28.13 -22.79
CA THR A 235 -17.93 -27.63 -22.51
C THR A 235 -18.91 -28.11 -23.57
N GLU A 236 -18.52 -28.09 -24.86
CA GLU A 236 -19.30 -28.61 -25.97
C GLU A 236 -19.55 -30.13 -25.82
N THR A 237 -18.55 -30.92 -25.44
CA THR A 237 -18.72 -32.36 -25.22
C THR A 237 -19.61 -32.66 -24.01
N GLN A 238 -19.54 -31.87 -22.94
CA GLN A 238 -20.46 -31.97 -21.81
C GLN A 238 -21.90 -31.66 -22.21
N ILE A 239 -22.12 -30.60 -22.99
CA ILE A 239 -23.45 -30.27 -23.52
C ILE A 239 -23.98 -31.42 -24.39
N ALA A 240 -23.16 -31.97 -25.29
CA ALA A 240 -23.56 -33.09 -26.15
C ALA A 240 -23.92 -34.35 -25.33
N ALA A 241 -23.14 -34.67 -24.29
CA ALA A 241 -23.43 -35.80 -23.40
C ALA A 241 -24.74 -35.60 -22.62
N LEU A 242 -24.98 -34.40 -22.09
CA LEU A 242 -26.24 -34.07 -21.39
C LEU A 242 -27.44 -34.06 -22.34
N GLN A 243 -27.25 -33.67 -23.60
CA GLN A 243 -28.31 -33.74 -24.61
C GLN A 243 -28.69 -35.20 -24.91
N ALA A 244 -27.71 -36.09 -25.03
CA ALA A 244 -27.97 -37.52 -25.20
C ALA A 244 -28.73 -38.12 -23.99
N ASP A 245 -28.34 -37.73 -22.77
CA ASP A 245 -29.05 -38.15 -21.55
C ASP A 245 -30.48 -37.59 -21.50
N LEU A 246 -30.67 -36.31 -21.85
CA LEU A 246 -31.99 -35.69 -21.94
C LEU A 246 -32.92 -36.43 -22.92
N GLU A 247 -32.41 -36.82 -24.09
CA GLU A 247 -33.17 -37.61 -25.05
C GLU A 247 -33.52 -39.02 -24.52
N GLN A 248 -32.61 -39.65 -23.79
CA GLN A 248 -32.86 -40.93 -23.13
C GLN A 248 -33.94 -40.79 -22.05
N GLN A 249 -33.86 -39.75 -21.22
CA GLN A 249 -34.86 -39.45 -20.20
C GLN A 249 -36.24 -39.15 -20.80
N LYS A 250 -36.30 -38.40 -21.92
CA LYS A 250 -37.55 -38.12 -22.64
C LYS A 250 -38.19 -39.41 -23.18
N ARG A 251 -37.41 -40.30 -23.78
CA ARG A 251 -37.89 -41.61 -24.22
C ARG A 251 -38.38 -42.48 -23.05
N ALA A 252 -37.65 -42.48 -21.93
CA ALA A 252 -38.07 -43.20 -20.72
C ALA A 252 -39.36 -42.62 -20.13
N PHE A 253 -39.53 -41.29 -20.14
CA PHE A 253 -40.76 -40.61 -19.72
C PHE A 253 -41.95 -41.01 -20.60
N GLU A 254 -41.80 -41.01 -21.92
CA GLU A 254 -42.85 -41.44 -22.84
C GLU A 254 -43.28 -42.89 -22.56
N GLN A 255 -42.33 -43.81 -22.43
CA GLN A 255 -42.59 -45.20 -22.09
C GLN A 255 -43.29 -45.36 -20.72
N ALA A 256 -42.81 -44.65 -19.70
CA ALA A 256 -43.40 -44.66 -18.36
C ALA A 256 -44.82 -44.08 -18.36
N SER A 257 -45.06 -43.01 -19.12
CA SER A 257 -46.37 -42.37 -19.23
C SER A 257 -47.40 -43.27 -19.91
N ALA A 258 -47.00 -43.99 -20.97
CA ALA A 258 -47.86 -44.97 -21.64
C ALA A 258 -48.16 -46.18 -20.73
N GLY A 259 -47.16 -46.68 -20.01
CA GLY A 259 -47.33 -47.74 -19.01
C GLY A 259 -48.27 -47.32 -17.88
N PHE A 260 -48.15 -46.08 -17.41
CA PHE A 260 -49.02 -45.51 -16.38
C PHE A 260 -50.48 -45.38 -16.83
N ALA A 261 -50.71 -44.86 -18.03
CA ALA A 261 -52.07 -44.77 -18.59
C ALA A 261 -52.73 -46.16 -18.67
N THR A 262 -51.96 -47.18 -19.09
CA THR A 262 -52.42 -48.57 -19.12
C THR A 262 -52.74 -49.10 -17.73
N PHE A 263 -51.91 -48.80 -16.73
CA PHE A 263 -52.13 -49.21 -15.33
C PHE A 263 -53.38 -48.56 -14.71
N VAL A 264 -53.60 -47.26 -14.93
CA VAL A 264 -54.80 -46.55 -14.47
C VAL A 264 -56.05 -47.18 -15.10
N GLN A 265 -56.00 -47.46 -16.40
CA GLN A 265 -57.12 -48.09 -17.10
C GLN A 265 -57.41 -49.50 -16.57
N ALA A 266 -56.38 -50.32 -16.35
CA ALA A 266 -56.54 -51.65 -15.75
C ALA A 266 -57.17 -51.56 -14.35
N SER A 267 -56.66 -50.65 -13.50
CA SER A 267 -57.20 -50.44 -12.14
C SER A 267 -58.66 -50.00 -12.14
N ARG A 268 -59.07 -49.20 -13.14
CA ARG A 268 -60.47 -48.78 -13.32
C ARG A 268 -61.35 -49.95 -13.73
N THR A 269 -60.89 -50.80 -14.65
CA THR A 269 -61.60 -52.03 -15.03
C THR A 269 -61.77 -52.96 -13.84
N ASP A 270 -60.71 -53.21 -13.06
CA ASP A 270 -60.75 -54.06 -11.85
C ASP A 270 -61.79 -53.54 -10.83
N PHE A 271 -61.85 -52.23 -10.63
CA PHE A 271 -62.82 -51.61 -9.73
C PHE A 271 -64.27 -51.78 -10.22
N VAL A 272 -64.51 -51.60 -11.52
CA VAL A 272 -65.83 -51.80 -12.14
C VAL A 272 -66.26 -53.27 -12.01
N GLU A 273 -65.37 -54.22 -12.26
CA GLU A 273 -65.64 -55.65 -12.12
C GLU A 273 -65.94 -56.03 -10.66
N ALA A 274 -65.16 -55.53 -9.69
CA ALA A 274 -65.40 -55.76 -8.27
C ALA A 274 -66.75 -55.19 -7.81
N THR A 275 -67.10 -53.99 -8.28
CA THR A 275 -68.40 -53.35 -8.03
C THR A 275 -69.55 -54.19 -8.57
N ALA A 276 -69.43 -54.68 -9.81
CA ALA A 276 -70.45 -55.52 -10.44
C ALA A 276 -70.64 -56.85 -9.70
N ASN A 277 -69.54 -57.49 -9.27
CA ASN A 277 -69.60 -58.72 -8.48
C ASN A 277 -70.27 -58.52 -7.12
N ARG A 278 -69.97 -57.41 -6.43
CA ARG A 278 -70.65 -57.05 -5.18
C ARG A 278 -72.16 -56.89 -5.39
N GLN A 279 -72.58 -56.16 -6.43
CA GLN A 279 -73.99 -55.93 -6.75
C GLN A 279 -74.73 -57.25 -7.07
N LEU A 280 -74.09 -58.15 -7.81
CA LEU A 280 -74.63 -59.49 -8.10
C LEU A 280 -74.90 -60.29 -6.82
N LEU A 281 -73.91 -60.34 -5.92
CA LEU A 281 -74.04 -61.05 -4.63
C LEU A 281 -75.08 -60.40 -3.71
N GLU A 282 -75.20 -59.07 -3.73
CA GLU A 282 -76.22 -58.35 -2.96
C GLU A 282 -77.63 -58.73 -3.42
N ALA A 283 -77.87 -58.79 -4.73
CA ALA A 283 -79.15 -59.25 -5.30
C ALA A 283 -79.45 -60.72 -4.97
N GLN A 284 -78.43 -61.59 -4.95
CA GLN A 284 -78.58 -63.00 -4.52
C GLN A 284 -78.93 -63.10 -3.03
N VAL A 285 -78.22 -62.38 -2.15
CA VAL A 285 -78.53 -62.33 -0.71
C VAL A 285 -79.96 -61.83 -0.47
N GLU A 286 -80.41 -60.81 -1.20
CA GLU A 286 -81.78 -60.31 -1.08
C GLU A 286 -82.82 -61.37 -1.49
N THR A 287 -82.58 -62.07 -2.61
CA THR A 287 -83.46 -63.12 -3.11
C THR A 287 -83.57 -64.29 -2.12
N GLU A 288 -82.44 -64.77 -1.60
CA GLU A 288 -82.39 -65.85 -0.61
C GLU A 288 -82.94 -65.42 0.75
N THR A 289 -82.77 -64.15 1.15
CA THR A 289 -83.38 -63.62 2.37
C THR A 289 -84.91 -63.70 2.30
N ARG A 290 -85.50 -63.32 1.16
CA ARG A 290 -86.94 -63.43 0.94
C ARG A 290 -87.39 -64.91 0.94
N ALA A 291 -86.59 -65.82 0.38
CA ALA A 291 -86.88 -67.25 0.38
C ALA A 291 -86.87 -67.85 1.79
N TYR A 292 -85.83 -67.56 2.58
CA TYR A 292 -85.74 -67.92 3.99
C TYR A 292 -86.92 -67.37 4.81
N GLN A 293 -87.28 -66.09 4.65
CA GLN A 293 -88.42 -65.49 5.36
C GLN A 293 -89.74 -66.19 5.05
N ARG A 294 -89.97 -66.55 3.78
CA ARG A 294 -91.15 -67.34 3.39
C ARG A 294 -91.16 -68.71 4.05
N LEU A 295 -90.03 -69.42 4.04
CA LEU A 295 -89.91 -70.75 4.67
C LEU A 295 -90.06 -70.68 6.19
N ALA A 296 -89.50 -69.67 6.86
CA ALA A 296 -89.66 -69.43 8.29
C ALA A 296 -91.13 -69.18 8.65
N GLY A 297 -91.84 -68.37 7.86
CA GLY A 297 -93.28 -68.16 8.02
C GLY A 297 -94.12 -69.41 7.80
N LEU A 298 -93.71 -70.31 6.89
CA LEU A 298 -94.35 -71.61 6.68
C LEU A 298 -94.01 -72.61 7.81
N LYS A 299 -92.79 -72.57 8.37
CA LYS A 299 -92.39 -73.41 9.50
C LYS A 299 -93.18 -73.05 10.76
N ALA A 300 -93.48 -71.78 10.98
CA ALA A 300 -94.35 -71.34 12.08
C ALA A 300 -95.77 -71.94 12.02
N LYS A 301 -96.19 -72.41 10.84
CA LYS A 301 -97.46 -73.12 10.61
C LYS A 301 -97.29 -74.65 10.52
N ASP A 302 -96.08 -75.14 10.83
CA ASP A 302 -95.66 -76.55 10.76
C ASP A 302 -95.80 -77.23 9.38
N VAL A 303 -95.75 -76.44 8.29
CA VAL A 303 -95.91 -76.95 6.91
C VAL A 303 -94.59 -77.50 6.34
N VAL A 304 -93.43 -77.05 6.86
CA VAL A 304 -92.09 -77.41 6.35
C VAL A 304 -91.26 -78.00 7.49
N GLY A 305 -90.40 -78.98 7.18
CA GLY A 305 -89.48 -79.60 8.16
C GLY A 305 -88.29 -78.70 8.53
N GLN A 306 -87.79 -78.83 9.76
CA GLN A 306 -86.68 -78.03 10.30
C GLN A 306 -85.42 -78.10 9.41
N GLN A 307 -85.07 -79.29 8.93
CA GLN A 307 -83.91 -79.52 8.07
C GLN A 307 -83.87 -78.62 6.83
N ARG A 308 -85.04 -78.33 6.22
CA ARG A 308 -85.10 -77.48 5.03
C ARG A 308 -84.88 -76.00 5.36
N LEU A 309 -85.35 -75.56 6.53
CA LEU A 309 -85.09 -74.20 7.01
C LEU A 309 -83.60 -74.02 7.32
N ASP A 310 -82.99 -74.99 8.00
CA ASP A 310 -81.57 -74.97 8.35
C ASP A 310 -80.67 -74.99 7.09
N GLN A 311 -81.04 -75.73 6.04
CA GLN A 311 -80.34 -75.72 4.75
C GLN A 311 -80.38 -74.36 4.07
N GLU A 312 -81.54 -73.69 4.06
CA GLU A 312 -81.67 -72.35 3.49
C GLU A 312 -80.85 -71.33 4.30
N GLU A 313 -80.88 -71.44 5.63
CA GLU A 313 -80.08 -70.60 6.52
C GLU A 313 -78.58 -70.73 6.24
N GLN A 314 -78.08 -71.96 6.05
CA GLN A 314 -76.69 -72.21 5.70
C GLN A 314 -76.31 -71.58 4.35
N THR A 315 -77.18 -71.69 3.35
CA THR A 315 -76.99 -71.05 2.02
C THR A 315 -76.93 -69.53 2.14
N LEU A 316 -77.89 -68.92 2.85
CA LEU A 316 -77.92 -67.48 3.09
C LEU A 316 -76.67 -67.00 3.83
N ASN A 317 -76.24 -67.73 4.87
CA ASN A 317 -75.02 -67.41 5.62
C ASN A 317 -73.76 -67.56 4.74
N GLY A 318 -73.74 -68.52 3.82
CA GLY A 318 -72.70 -68.66 2.80
C GLY A 318 -72.60 -67.42 1.89
N LEU A 319 -73.72 -66.99 1.32
CA LEU A 319 -73.78 -65.80 0.45
C LEU A 319 -73.42 -64.51 1.19
N LYS A 320 -73.84 -64.36 2.46
CA LYS A 320 -73.46 -63.20 3.28
C LYS A 320 -71.94 -63.11 3.49
N ARG A 321 -71.25 -64.24 3.70
CA ARG A 321 -69.78 -64.27 3.78
C ARG A 321 -69.14 -63.89 2.45
N SER A 322 -69.65 -64.42 1.34
CA SER A 322 -69.19 -64.04 -0.02
C SER A 322 -69.39 -62.56 -0.31
N LEU A 323 -70.54 -61.98 0.07
CA LEU A 323 -70.80 -60.55 -0.07
C LEU A 323 -69.82 -59.70 0.77
N SER A 324 -69.52 -60.12 1.99
CA SER A 324 -68.51 -59.44 2.82
C SER A 324 -67.13 -59.47 2.16
N ALA A 325 -66.73 -60.61 1.58
CA ALA A 325 -65.47 -60.73 0.85
C ALA A 325 -65.46 -59.85 -0.41
N ALA A 326 -66.58 -59.79 -1.16
CA ALA A 326 -66.71 -58.93 -2.33
C ALA A 326 -66.65 -57.44 -1.99
N LYS A 327 -67.24 -57.01 -0.86
CA LYS A 327 -67.11 -55.63 -0.35
C LYS A 327 -65.66 -55.27 -0.03
N ALA A 328 -64.93 -56.16 0.65
CA ALA A 328 -63.51 -55.95 0.93
C ALA A 328 -62.66 -55.90 -0.36
N ALA A 329 -63.02 -56.70 -1.37
CA ALA A 329 -62.36 -56.68 -2.67
C ALA A 329 -62.62 -55.37 -3.45
N GLU A 330 -63.86 -54.86 -3.44
CA GLU A 330 -64.23 -53.56 -4.02
C GLU A 330 -63.46 -52.42 -3.35
N GLU A 331 -63.38 -52.41 -2.01
CA GLU A 331 -62.61 -51.41 -1.27
C GLU A 331 -61.13 -51.45 -1.64
N THR A 332 -60.55 -52.66 -1.72
CA THR A 332 -59.15 -52.85 -2.13
C THR A 332 -58.91 -52.35 -3.56
N ALA A 333 -59.82 -52.66 -4.49
CA ALA A 333 -59.75 -52.18 -5.88
C ALA A 333 -59.90 -50.65 -5.95
N GLY A 334 -60.78 -50.06 -5.13
CA GLY A 334 -60.97 -48.61 -5.04
C GLY A 334 -59.72 -47.90 -4.52
N GLN A 335 -59.07 -48.44 -3.49
CA GLN A 335 -57.79 -47.92 -3.00
C GLN A 335 -56.69 -48.03 -4.06
N LYS A 336 -56.63 -49.13 -4.83
CA LYS A 336 -55.70 -49.28 -5.95
C LYS A 336 -55.95 -48.23 -7.03
N LEU A 337 -57.20 -48.00 -7.43
CA LEU A 337 -57.56 -46.97 -8.41
C LEU A 337 -57.20 -45.57 -7.91
N ALA A 338 -57.53 -45.23 -6.66
CA ALA A 338 -57.19 -43.93 -6.07
C ALA A 338 -55.68 -43.68 -6.04
N ASN A 339 -54.89 -44.70 -5.70
CA ASN A 339 -53.42 -44.62 -5.75
C ASN A 339 -52.91 -44.46 -7.19
N ALA A 340 -53.50 -45.19 -8.14
CA ALA A 340 -53.18 -45.08 -9.56
C ALA A 340 -53.47 -43.66 -10.08
N GLU A 341 -54.67 -43.11 -9.83
CA GLU A 341 -55.04 -41.75 -10.25
C GLU A 341 -54.19 -40.67 -9.57
N ALA A 342 -53.74 -40.91 -8.33
CA ALA A 342 -52.80 -40.04 -7.61
C ALA A 342 -51.35 -40.15 -8.12
N GLY A 343 -51.06 -40.92 -9.17
CA GLY A 343 -49.71 -41.06 -9.72
C GLY A 343 -48.79 -41.98 -8.92
N ARG A 344 -49.32 -42.76 -7.97
CA ARG A 344 -48.53 -43.64 -7.10
C ARG A 344 -48.50 -45.06 -7.66
N PHE A 345 -47.37 -45.40 -8.29
CA PHE A 345 -47.00 -46.78 -8.61
C PHE A 345 -46.48 -47.48 -7.36
N ASN A 346 -47.31 -47.81 -6.37
CA ASN A 346 -47.07 -48.92 -5.43
C ASN A 346 -48.13 -49.03 -4.33
N SER A 347 -48.66 -50.24 -4.15
CA SER A 347 -49.26 -50.70 -2.90
C SER A 347 -48.27 -51.49 -2.02
N ASP A 348 -47.11 -51.91 -2.56
CA ASP A 348 -46.32 -53.00 -1.94
C ASP A 348 -44.84 -52.66 -1.63
N GLY A 349 -44.43 -51.39 -1.74
CA GLY A 349 -43.10 -50.92 -1.28
C GLY A 349 -41.87 -51.45 -2.05
N ARG A 350 -42.08 -52.15 -3.18
CA ARG A 350 -41.00 -52.81 -3.95
C ARG A 350 -40.85 -52.38 -5.40
N SER A 351 -41.72 -51.54 -5.98
CA SER A 351 -41.47 -51.15 -7.37
C SER A 351 -40.30 -50.18 -7.48
N THR A 352 -39.44 -50.49 -8.45
CA THR A 352 -38.28 -49.76 -8.90
C THR A 352 -38.63 -48.72 -9.98
N GLN A 353 -39.92 -48.55 -10.29
CA GLN A 353 -40.38 -47.70 -11.39
C GLN A 353 -40.69 -46.30 -10.87
N LYS A 354 -39.99 -45.31 -11.41
CA LYS A 354 -40.17 -43.89 -11.10
C LYS A 354 -41.51 -43.40 -11.65
N ALA A 355 -42.16 -42.47 -10.94
CA ALA A 355 -43.39 -41.86 -11.42
C ALA A 355 -43.09 -40.90 -12.60
N PRO A 356 -44.07 -40.64 -13.50
CA PRO A 356 -43.88 -39.66 -14.58
C PRO A 356 -43.46 -38.26 -14.08
N ALA A 357 -43.88 -37.86 -12.87
CA ALA A 357 -43.47 -36.61 -12.26
C ALA A 357 -41.96 -36.56 -11.96
N ASP A 358 -41.37 -37.66 -11.48
CA ASP A 358 -39.93 -37.74 -11.18
C ASP A 358 -39.09 -37.59 -12.46
N PHE A 359 -39.56 -38.16 -13.57
CA PHE A 359 -38.93 -37.99 -14.88
C PHE A 359 -39.02 -36.54 -15.38
N ARG A 360 -40.16 -35.87 -15.21
CA ARG A 360 -40.29 -34.44 -15.56
C ARG A 360 -39.30 -33.58 -14.79
N GLN A 361 -39.20 -33.80 -13.47
CA GLN A 361 -38.22 -33.08 -12.66
C GLN A 361 -36.78 -33.33 -13.13
N ALA A 362 -36.42 -34.58 -13.48
CA ALA A 362 -35.11 -34.90 -14.03
C ALA A 362 -34.85 -34.19 -15.38
N ILE A 363 -35.84 -34.18 -16.28
CA ILE A 363 -35.79 -33.47 -17.56
C ILE A 363 -35.55 -31.97 -17.33
N ASP A 364 -36.33 -31.33 -16.46
CA ASP A 364 -36.23 -29.89 -16.17
C ASP A 364 -34.85 -29.52 -15.61
N THR A 365 -34.33 -30.33 -14.67
CA THR A 365 -32.98 -30.10 -14.11
C THR A 365 -31.87 -30.26 -15.14
N THR A 366 -32.02 -31.20 -16.07
CA THR A 366 -31.05 -31.45 -17.14
C THR A 366 -31.08 -30.31 -18.16
N GLU A 367 -32.27 -29.84 -18.55
CA GLU A 367 -32.44 -28.68 -19.44
C GLU A 367 -31.86 -27.39 -18.84
N ALA A 368 -32.11 -27.14 -17.55
CA ALA A 368 -31.53 -26.00 -16.83
C ALA A 368 -29.98 -26.06 -16.80
N THR A 369 -29.42 -27.26 -16.64
CA THR A 369 -27.96 -27.47 -16.65
C THR A 369 -27.37 -27.21 -18.04
N ILE A 370 -28.01 -27.70 -19.10
CA ILE A 370 -27.60 -27.41 -20.49
C ILE A 370 -27.66 -25.90 -20.76
N ALA A 371 -28.73 -25.22 -20.34
CA ALA A 371 -28.87 -23.77 -20.52
C ALA A 371 -27.74 -23.00 -19.83
N ARG A 372 -27.38 -23.38 -18.60
CA ARG A 372 -26.24 -22.79 -17.87
C ARG A 372 -24.91 -23.03 -18.57
N LEU A 373 -24.65 -24.23 -19.10
CA LEU A 373 -23.40 -24.49 -19.82
C LEU A 373 -23.32 -23.72 -21.15
N ARG A 374 -24.44 -23.48 -21.81
CA ARG A 374 -24.49 -22.64 -23.02
C ARG A 374 -24.15 -21.19 -22.74
N THR A 375 -24.57 -20.62 -21.60
CA THR A 375 -24.17 -19.25 -21.23
C THR A 375 -22.69 -19.15 -20.91
N VAL A 376 -22.13 -20.16 -20.24
CA VAL A 376 -20.67 -20.27 -20.02
C VAL A 376 -19.95 -20.32 -21.37
N LEU A 377 -20.38 -21.19 -22.29
CA LEU A 377 -19.79 -21.32 -23.62
C LEU A 377 -19.81 -20.00 -24.40
N ALA A 378 -20.93 -19.26 -24.36
CA ALA A 378 -21.03 -17.95 -25.00
C ALA A 378 -20.05 -16.92 -24.40
N GLY A 379 -19.85 -16.95 -23.08
CA GLY A 379 -18.89 -16.07 -22.39
C GLY A 379 -17.42 -16.39 -22.67
N LEU A 380 -17.07 -17.59 -23.16
CA LEU A 380 -15.69 -17.94 -23.49
C LEU A 380 -15.15 -17.22 -24.73
N ASP A 381 -16.03 -16.82 -25.66
CA ASP A 381 -15.62 -16.17 -26.92
C ASP A 381 -15.70 -14.63 -26.85
N GLU A 382 -16.48 -14.08 -25.91
CA GLU A 382 -16.66 -12.63 -25.81
C GLU A 382 -15.45 -11.96 -25.14
N PRO A 383 -14.84 -10.95 -25.78
CA PRO A 383 -13.78 -10.19 -25.16
C PRO A 383 -14.34 -9.36 -24.00
N LEU A 384 -13.84 -9.59 -22.80
CA LEU A 384 -14.29 -8.92 -21.60
C LEU A 384 -13.83 -7.45 -21.63
N PRO A 385 -14.74 -6.46 -21.65
CA PRO A 385 -14.36 -5.06 -21.74
C PRO A 385 -13.74 -4.59 -20.43
N ILE A 386 -12.61 -3.90 -20.53
CA ILE A 386 -11.99 -3.17 -19.43
C ILE A 386 -12.38 -1.70 -19.57
N VAL A 387 -13.05 -1.18 -18.56
CA VAL A 387 -13.56 0.20 -18.54
C VAL A 387 -12.80 1.06 -17.54
N SER A 388 -12.74 2.37 -17.80
CA SER A 388 -12.15 3.33 -16.86
C SER A 388 -13.04 3.48 -15.61
N PRO A 389 -12.46 3.45 -14.39
CA PRO A 389 -13.20 3.67 -13.14
C PRO A 389 -13.40 5.16 -12.81
N CYS A 390 -12.91 6.08 -13.64
CA CYS A 390 -12.90 7.52 -13.37
C CYS A 390 -12.71 8.33 -14.66
N ASP A 391 -13.02 9.63 -14.57
CA ASP A 391 -12.50 10.62 -15.50
C ASP A 391 -11.02 10.87 -15.15
N CYS A 392 -10.14 10.33 -15.97
CA CYS A 392 -8.73 10.12 -15.64
C CYS A 392 -7.83 10.36 -16.85
N THR A 393 -6.58 10.72 -16.60
CA THR A 393 -5.51 10.77 -17.60
C THR A 393 -4.59 9.57 -17.44
N VAL A 394 -4.20 8.95 -18.55
CA VAL A 394 -3.30 7.78 -18.54
C VAL A 394 -1.88 8.24 -18.20
N SER A 395 -1.33 7.78 -17.08
CA SER A 395 0.03 8.13 -16.64
C SER A 395 1.07 7.13 -17.12
N ALA A 396 0.76 5.83 -17.10
CA ALA A 396 1.66 4.79 -17.57
C ALA A 396 0.88 3.61 -18.15
N ILE A 397 1.52 2.87 -19.05
CA ILE A 397 0.96 1.69 -19.69
C ILE A 397 1.89 0.52 -19.39
N ALA A 398 1.39 -0.48 -18.68
CA ALA A 398 2.15 -1.67 -18.31
C ALA A 398 2.02 -2.79 -19.36
N ALA A 399 0.93 -2.81 -20.13
CA ALA A 399 0.69 -3.82 -21.15
C ALA A 399 0.14 -3.23 -22.45
N THR A 400 0.62 -3.75 -23.58
CA THR A 400 0.20 -3.31 -24.92
C THR A 400 -0.74 -4.31 -25.59
N PRO A 401 -1.61 -3.89 -26.52
CA PRO A 401 -2.46 -4.81 -27.26
C PRO A 401 -1.65 -5.94 -27.94
N GLY A 402 -2.12 -7.17 -27.82
CA GLY A 402 -1.45 -8.39 -28.28
C GLY A 402 -0.61 -9.10 -27.22
N THR A 403 -0.36 -8.46 -26.07
CA THR A 403 0.35 -9.12 -24.95
C THR A 403 -0.57 -10.03 -24.16
N TYR A 404 -0.02 -11.13 -23.65
CA TYR A 404 -0.70 -12.02 -22.71
C TYR A 404 -0.55 -11.48 -21.29
N ILE A 405 -1.66 -11.34 -20.58
CA ILE A 405 -1.74 -10.75 -19.25
C ILE A 405 -2.36 -11.79 -18.30
N LEU A 406 -1.82 -11.89 -17.08
CA LEU A 406 -2.37 -12.73 -16.02
C LEU A 406 -3.50 -12.00 -15.27
N SER A 407 -4.41 -12.76 -14.65
CA SER A 407 -5.38 -12.16 -13.72
C SER A 407 -4.65 -11.42 -12.59
N GLY A 408 -5.13 -10.21 -12.27
CA GLY A 408 -4.54 -9.28 -11.31
C GLY A 408 -3.32 -8.51 -11.83
N ALA A 409 -2.77 -8.84 -13.00
CA ALA A 409 -1.63 -8.09 -13.53
C ALA A 409 -2.05 -6.68 -13.95
N ARG A 410 -1.12 -5.73 -13.79
CA ARG A 410 -1.35 -4.31 -14.07
C ARG A 410 -1.39 -4.06 -15.58
N ILE A 411 -2.39 -3.31 -16.03
CA ILE A 411 -2.60 -2.97 -17.44
C ILE A 411 -2.15 -1.53 -17.70
N ALA A 412 -2.66 -0.61 -16.90
CA ALA A 412 -2.40 0.81 -17.02
C ALA A 412 -2.49 1.49 -15.65
N GLU A 413 -1.90 2.66 -15.57
CA GLU A 413 -1.99 3.57 -14.44
C GLU A 413 -2.74 4.82 -14.88
N LEU A 414 -3.83 5.09 -14.20
CA LEU A 414 -4.73 6.19 -14.46
C LEU A 414 -4.60 7.19 -13.32
N VAL A 415 -4.61 8.48 -13.63
CA VAL A 415 -4.55 9.54 -12.65
C VAL A 415 -5.84 10.33 -12.73
N ARG A 416 -6.53 10.48 -11.60
CA ARG A 416 -7.79 11.23 -11.56
C ARG A 416 -7.56 12.68 -11.97
N ASP A 417 -8.33 13.13 -12.94
CA ASP A 417 -8.31 14.52 -13.36
C ASP A 417 -8.93 15.37 -12.24
N GLY A 418 -8.11 16.24 -11.66
CA GLY A 418 -8.40 17.00 -10.45
C GLY A 418 -9.64 17.88 -10.62
N THR A 419 -10.80 17.34 -10.25
CA THR A 419 -12.05 18.07 -10.12
C THR A 419 -12.54 18.04 -8.67
N GLU A 420 -12.11 19.08 -7.96
CA GLU A 420 -12.92 19.95 -7.10
C GLU A 420 -13.46 19.49 -5.73
N ALA A 421 -13.51 18.20 -5.37
CA ALA A 421 -14.08 17.87 -4.06
C ALA A 421 -13.13 18.18 -2.86
N ASN A 422 -11.82 18.00 -3.04
CA ASN A 422 -10.81 18.09 -1.95
C ASN A 422 -9.68 19.10 -2.20
N GLY A 423 -9.74 19.88 -3.28
CA GLY A 423 -8.70 20.86 -3.66
C GLY A 423 -7.45 20.25 -4.30
N THR A 424 -6.60 21.09 -4.91
CA THR A 424 -5.33 20.67 -5.50
C THR A 424 -4.33 20.36 -4.39
N VAL A 425 -3.71 19.18 -4.46
CA VAL A 425 -2.73 18.72 -3.48
C VAL A 425 -1.34 18.74 -4.11
N VAL A 426 -0.33 19.14 -3.34
CA VAL A 426 1.07 19.16 -3.72
C VAL A 426 1.83 18.30 -2.72
N ASP A 427 2.52 17.30 -3.22
CA ASP A 427 3.40 16.47 -2.41
C ASP A 427 4.82 17.02 -2.54
N ALA A 428 5.48 17.24 -1.40
CA ALA A 428 6.80 17.83 -1.32
C ALA A 428 7.73 16.96 -0.47
N LEU A 429 8.89 16.58 -1.02
CA LEU A 429 9.92 15.85 -0.29
C LEU A 429 10.82 16.82 0.47
N VAL A 430 10.95 16.60 1.76
CA VAL A 430 11.73 17.44 2.66
C VAL A 430 12.68 16.54 3.45
N GLN A 431 13.92 16.96 3.62
CA GLN A 431 14.88 16.21 4.43
C GLN A 431 14.37 16.03 5.86
N ASN A 432 14.48 14.81 6.40
CA ASN A 432 13.94 14.44 7.71
C ASN A 432 14.33 15.38 8.88
N PRO A 433 15.58 15.90 8.97
CA PRO A 433 15.94 16.88 9.99
C PRO A 433 15.12 18.18 9.90
N ARG A 434 14.77 18.63 8.70
CA ARG A 434 13.98 19.84 8.45
C ARG A 434 12.48 19.60 8.55
N LEU A 435 12.01 18.41 8.19
CA LEU A 435 10.61 18.04 8.27
C LEU A 435 10.08 18.06 9.72
N ASN A 436 10.94 17.75 10.70
CA ASN A 436 10.68 17.89 12.14
C ASN A 436 10.34 19.31 12.61
N LEU A 437 10.53 20.32 11.76
CA LEU A 437 10.21 21.72 12.02
C LEU A 437 8.83 22.13 11.47
N VAL A 438 8.25 21.30 10.61
CA VAL A 438 6.95 21.55 9.96
C VAL A 438 5.83 20.94 10.78
N ARG A 439 4.71 21.65 10.91
CA ARG A 439 3.50 21.18 11.60
C ARG A 439 2.31 21.07 10.66
N GLN A 440 1.42 20.14 10.97
CA GLN A 440 0.11 20.09 10.32
C GLN A 440 -0.67 21.39 10.58
N GLY A 441 -1.38 21.89 9.56
CA GLY A 441 -2.10 23.15 9.57
C GLY A 441 -1.23 24.40 9.31
N GLN A 442 0.09 24.24 9.19
CA GLN A 442 0.99 25.36 8.92
C GLN A 442 0.73 25.96 7.54
N ALA A 443 0.63 27.29 7.47
CA ALA A 443 0.53 28.01 6.22
C ALA A 443 1.85 27.94 5.45
N VAL A 444 1.76 27.71 4.15
CA VAL A 444 2.90 27.58 3.24
C VAL A 444 2.61 28.30 1.93
N THR A 445 3.68 28.64 1.21
CA THR A 445 3.58 29.19 -0.14
C THR A 445 4.16 28.19 -1.13
N VAL A 446 3.38 27.86 -2.16
CA VAL A 446 3.78 26.92 -3.21
C VAL A 446 4.00 27.69 -4.51
N TYR A 447 5.15 27.52 -5.13
CA TYR A 447 5.47 28.10 -6.44
C TYR A 447 5.44 26.97 -7.47
N LEU A 448 4.55 27.04 -8.45
CA LEU A 448 4.49 26.06 -9.52
C LEU A 448 5.46 26.43 -10.65
N ALA A 449 5.98 25.45 -11.39
CA ALA A 449 6.89 25.72 -12.50
C ALA A 449 6.24 26.47 -13.68
N ASP A 450 4.90 26.45 -13.79
CA ASP A 450 4.16 27.10 -14.88
C ASP A 450 3.89 28.60 -14.64
N ARG A 451 4.13 29.11 -13.43
CA ARG A 451 3.81 30.50 -13.04
C ARG A 451 4.76 31.02 -11.96
N SER A 452 5.03 32.33 -11.96
CA SER A 452 5.89 32.97 -10.95
C SER A 452 5.16 33.31 -9.64
N GLU A 453 3.83 33.37 -9.66
CA GLU A 453 3.03 33.74 -8.50
C GLU A 453 2.92 32.58 -7.50
N GLY A 454 3.27 32.86 -6.24
CA GLY A 454 3.13 31.90 -5.15
C GLY A 454 1.65 31.70 -4.77
N VAL A 455 1.22 30.45 -4.69
CA VAL A 455 -0.12 30.06 -4.28
C VAL A 455 -0.10 29.70 -2.80
N ALA A 456 -0.99 30.30 -2.02
CA ALA A 456 -1.15 29.98 -0.61
C ALA A 456 -1.74 28.56 -0.44
N GLY A 457 -1.25 27.85 0.56
CA GLY A 457 -1.77 26.57 0.98
C GLY A 457 -1.43 26.26 2.42
N HIS A 458 -1.82 25.09 2.87
CA HIS A 458 -1.56 24.63 4.23
C HIS A 458 -1.14 23.16 4.25
N VAL A 459 -0.28 22.82 5.20
CA VAL A 459 0.19 21.44 5.38
C VAL A 459 -0.95 20.58 5.92
N VAL A 460 -1.35 19.55 5.18
CA VAL A 460 -2.40 18.61 5.58
C VAL A 460 -1.82 17.39 6.27
N ALA A 461 -0.64 16.94 5.85
CA ALA A 461 0.02 15.78 6.44
C ALA A 461 1.54 15.90 6.35
N VAL A 462 2.22 15.29 7.32
CA VAL A 462 3.67 15.15 7.39
C VAL A 462 3.98 13.69 7.69
N ASN A 463 4.74 13.02 6.83
CA ASN A 463 5.12 11.62 6.98
C ASN A 463 6.63 11.46 6.84
N PHE A 464 7.29 10.91 7.86
CA PHE A 464 8.75 10.68 7.87
C PHE A 464 9.18 9.41 7.14
N ASN A 465 8.24 8.52 6.83
CA ASN A 465 8.47 7.33 6.01
C ASN A 465 7.28 7.13 5.06
N PRO A 466 7.24 7.86 3.94
CA PRO A 466 6.05 7.94 3.12
C PRO A 466 5.72 6.67 2.34
N GLY A 467 6.71 5.82 2.03
CA GLY A 467 6.49 4.61 1.23
C GLY A 467 5.72 4.90 -0.07
N ASP A 468 4.80 4.01 -0.42
CA ASP A 468 3.83 4.24 -1.50
C ASP A 468 2.55 4.87 -0.94
N THR A 469 2.29 6.12 -1.32
CA THR A 469 1.10 6.88 -0.89
C THR A 469 -0.10 6.68 -1.80
N GLY A 470 0.02 5.88 -2.88
CA GLY A 470 -1.05 5.74 -3.88
C GLY A 470 -1.33 7.03 -4.65
N ARG A 471 -0.39 7.98 -4.65
CA ARG A 471 -0.49 9.26 -5.38
C ARG A 471 0.56 9.37 -6.46
N ALA A 472 0.16 9.79 -7.66
CA ALA A 472 1.06 10.18 -8.73
C ALA A 472 1.65 11.58 -8.49
N GLY A 473 2.73 11.90 -9.18
CA GLY A 473 3.28 13.27 -9.26
C GLY A 473 4.78 13.34 -8.98
N LEU A 474 5.25 12.69 -7.91
CA LEU A 474 6.67 12.54 -7.62
C LEU A 474 7.16 11.12 -8.01
N PRO A 475 8.40 10.96 -8.47
CA PRO A 475 9.00 9.64 -8.70
C PRO A 475 8.94 8.78 -7.43
N THR A 476 8.49 7.54 -7.56
CA THR A 476 8.40 6.59 -6.42
C THR A 476 9.77 6.30 -5.80
N SER A 477 10.83 6.27 -6.60
CA SER A 477 12.21 6.06 -6.13
C SER A 477 12.70 7.15 -5.17
N LEU A 478 12.23 8.38 -5.31
CA LEU A 478 12.61 9.48 -4.40
C LEU A 478 11.87 9.40 -3.07
N ARG A 479 10.68 8.78 -3.04
CA ARG A 479 9.87 8.62 -1.82
C ARG A 479 10.39 7.51 -0.90
N THR A 480 11.15 6.57 -1.44
CA THR A 480 11.72 5.44 -0.69
C THR A 480 13.09 5.72 -0.08
N LEU A 481 13.63 6.94 -0.22
CA LEU A 481 14.91 7.32 0.37
C LEU A 481 14.71 7.69 1.85
N ASP A 482 15.43 7.00 2.75
CA ASP A 482 15.33 7.18 4.21
C ASP A 482 15.68 8.59 4.72
N ASP A 483 16.32 9.41 3.89
CA ASP A 483 16.71 10.78 4.26
C ASP A 483 15.59 11.81 4.08
N TYR A 484 14.51 11.45 3.37
CA TYR A 484 13.41 12.34 3.04
C TYR A 484 12.09 11.87 3.66
N GLY A 485 11.31 12.82 4.13
CA GLY A 485 9.91 12.61 4.43
C GLY A 485 9.02 13.43 3.47
N LEU A 486 7.74 13.08 3.46
CA LEU A 486 6.73 13.69 2.62
C LEU A 486 5.92 14.72 3.41
N MET A 487 5.88 15.93 2.89
CA MET A 487 4.99 16.99 3.30
C MET A 487 3.89 17.14 2.24
N THR A 488 2.65 16.84 2.62
CA THR A 488 1.48 17.04 1.76
C THR A 488 0.86 18.39 2.04
N VAL A 489 0.77 19.22 1.02
CA VAL A 489 0.20 20.57 1.06
C VAL A 489 -1.09 20.60 0.27
N ARG A 490 -2.15 21.18 0.83
CA ARG A 490 -3.37 21.49 0.09
C ARG A 490 -3.39 22.97 -0.24
N LEU A 491 -3.62 23.28 -1.51
CA LEU A 491 -3.73 24.66 -1.97
C LEU A 491 -5.09 25.22 -1.57
N ASP A 492 -5.11 26.49 -1.15
CA ASP A 492 -6.34 27.15 -0.70
C ASP A 492 -7.30 27.45 -1.86
N ARG A 493 -6.77 27.51 -3.09
CA ARG A 493 -7.54 27.68 -4.32
C ARG A 493 -7.21 26.53 -5.29
N PRO A 494 -8.21 25.87 -5.89
CA PRO A 494 -7.96 24.87 -6.91
C PRO A 494 -7.33 25.52 -8.14
N ILE A 495 -6.38 24.81 -8.75
CA ILE A 495 -5.70 25.29 -9.96
C ILE A 495 -6.25 24.51 -11.14
N ALA A 496 -7.11 25.16 -11.91
CA ALA A 496 -7.70 24.58 -13.10
C ALA A 496 -6.60 24.26 -14.13
N GLY A 497 -6.61 23.03 -14.66
CA GLY A 497 -5.76 22.62 -15.78
C GLY A 497 -4.30 22.34 -15.43
N ALA A 498 -3.91 22.33 -14.16
CA ALA A 498 -2.54 21.95 -13.80
C ALA A 498 -2.39 20.41 -13.85
N PRO A 499 -1.49 19.87 -14.69
CA PRO A 499 -1.31 18.43 -14.81
C PRO A 499 -0.65 17.86 -13.56
N VAL A 500 -1.03 16.63 -13.22
CA VAL A 500 -0.36 15.89 -12.14
C VAL A 500 1.10 15.66 -12.54
N GLY A 501 2.01 15.84 -11.58
CA GLY A 501 3.44 15.82 -11.82
C GLY A 501 4.05 17.15 -12.26
N LEU A 502 3.26 18.24 -12.37
CA LEU A 502 3.82 19.57 -12.58
C LEU A 502 4.77 19.92 -11.41
N PRO A 503 6.06 20.20 -11.68
CA PRO A 503 7.02 20.53 -10.63
C PRO A 503 6.62 21.79 -9.87
N ALA A 504 6.94 21.80 -8.59
CA ALA A 504 6.67 22.89 -7.68
C ALA A 504 7.80 23.03 -6.66
N SER A 505 7.94 24.21 -6.07
CA SER A 505 8.71 24.42 -4.85
C SER A 505 7.79 24.87 -3.72
N VAL A 506 8.10 24.44 -2.50
CA VAL A 506 7.32 24.78 -1.31
C VAL A 506 8.21 25.51 -0.31
N MET A 507 7.70 26.63 0.18
CA MET A 507 8.30 27.42 1.23
C MET A 507 7.40 27.41 2.47
N ALA A 508 7.89 26.81 3.54
CA ALA A 508 7.22 26.72 4.83
C ALA A 508 7.96 27.58 5.88
N PRO A 509 7.36 28.69 6.35
CA PRO A 509 7.96 29.52 7.39
C PRO A 509 7.87 28.82 8.76
N VAL A 510 9.01 28.58 9.39
CA VAL A 510 9.12 27.97 10.71
C VAL A 510 8.87 29.05 11.76
N GLY A 511 7.80 28.92 12.55
CA GLY A 511 7.51 29.88 13.61
C GLY A 511 8.62 29.90 14.68
N PHE A 512 8.98 31.09 15.19
CA PHE A 512 10.02 31.25 16.22
C PHE A 512 9.75 30.41 17.48
N ALA A 513 8.47 30.20 17.81
CA ALA A 513 8.05 29.33 18.91
C ALA A 513 8.48 27.86 18.75
N ALA A 514 8.55 27.34 17.51
CA ALA A 514 8.98 25.96 17.26
C ALA A 514 10.50 25.79 17.43
N LEU A 515 11.28 26.83 17.10
CA LEU A 515 12.73 26.87 17.32
C LEU A 515 13.06 27.02 18.82
N ALA A 516 12.37 27.93 19.51
CA ALA A 516 12.61 28.24 20.92
C ALA A 516 12.28 27.06 21.85
N ALA A 517 11.33 26.19 21.49
CA ALA A 517 10.99 24.99 22.26
C ALA A 517 12.11 23.92 22.29
N ARG A 518 13.13 24.02 21.42
CA ARG A 518 14.20 23.02 21.27
C ARG A 518 15.52 23.40 21.94
N LEU A 519 15.68 24.65 22.36
CA LEU A 519 16.89 25.12 23.04
C LEU A 519 16.80 24.80 24.55
N PRO A 520 17.69 23.95 25.11
CA PRO A 520 17.72 23.68 26.55
C PRO A 520 18.01 24.99 27.30
N GLY A 521 17.04 25.44 28.11
CA GLY A 521 17.10 26.72 28.86
C GLY A 521 16.25 27.87 28.31
N ALA A 522 15.66 27.75 27.11
CA ALA A 522 14.91 28.84 26.48
C ALA A 522 13.51 29.14 27.07
N ARG A 523 13.03 28.33 28.02
CA ARG A 523 11.79 28.62 28.77
C ARG A 523 11.85 29.96 29.51
N TRP A 524 13.03 30.37 29.99
CA TRP A 524 13.22 31.68 30.65
C TRP A 524 13.24 32.86 29.65
N GLY A 525 13.68 32.64 28.41
CA GLY A 525 13.74 33.69 27.38
C GLY A 525 12.39 33.99 26.73
N LEU A 526 11.53 32.97 26.58
CA LEU A 526 10.18 33.14 26.04
C LEU A 526 9.28 33.94 26.99
N ASP A 527 9.33 33.69 28.31
CA ASP A 527 8.59 34.49 29.30
C ASP A 527 9.06 35.95 29.34
N ALA A 528 10.35 36.21 29.08
CA ALA A 528 10.87 37.56 29.00
C ALA A 528 10.46 38.28 27.70
N PHE A 529 10.42 37.56 26.58
CA PHE A 529 10.02 38.12 25.29
C PHE A 529 8.51 38.36 25.20
N ASP A 530 7.66 37.48 25.73
CA ASP A 530 6.20 37.71 25.79
C ASP A 530 5.86 38.88 26.73
N ARG A 531 6.60 39.05 27.84
CA ARG A 531 6.48 40.26 28.68
C ARG A 531 6.95 41.52 27.95
N PHE A 532 8.00 41.43 27.13
CA PHE A 532 8.51 42.56 26.34
C PHE A 532 7.59 42.91 25.15
N ALA A 533 7.02 41.92 24.48
CA ALA A 533 6.03 42.10 23.41
C ALA A 533 4.68 42.61 23.95
N GLY A 534 4.29 42.20 25.17
CA GLY A 534 3.18 42.78 25.90
C GLY A 534 3.38 44.25 26.26
N TRP A 535 4.62 44.65 26.57
CA TRP A 535 4.98 46.05 26.85
C TRP A 535 4.96 46.96 25.61
N LEU A 536 5.13 46.40 24.40
CA LEU A 536 5.10 47.12 23.13
C LEU A 536 3.69 47.29 22.54
N ARG A 537 2.63 46.82 23.20
CA ARG A 537 1.23 47.14 22.84
C ARG A 537 0.79 48.42 23.55
N PRO A 538 0.64 49.56 22.86
CA PRO A 538 0.07 50.75 23.46
C PRO A 538 -1.46 50.64 23.43
N GLY A 539 -2.07 50.58 24.61
CA GLY A 539 -3.47 50.94 24.83
C GLY A 539 -4.49 49.81 24.71
N ALA A 540 -4.81 49.18 25.84
CA ALA A 540 -6.16 48.71 26.13
C ALA A 540 -6.49 49.20 27.57
N PRO A 541 -7.61 49.91 27.78
CA PRO A 541 -7.98 50.41 29.09
C PRO A 541 -8.42 49.28 30.03
N ASP A 542 -8.08 49.44 31.30
CA ASP A 542 -8.53 48.61 32.42
C ASP A 542 -10.06 48.53 32.47
N GLU A 543 -10.61 47.32 32.47
CA GLU A 543 -11.97 47.06 32.95
C GLU A 543 -11.89 46.28 34.28
N ASP A 544 -12.55 46.87 35.27
CA ASP A 544 -12.71 46.41 36.66
C ASP A 544 -13.21 44.95 36.77
N PRO A 545 -12.72 44.18 37.76
CA PRO A 545 -13.31 42.90 38.13
C PRO A 545 -14.22 43.09 39.34
N LEU A 546 -15.55 43.06 39.19
CA LEU A 546 -16.50 42.69 40.27
C LEU A 546 -17.97 42.60 39.77
N ALA A 547 -18.50 41.38 39.66
CA ALA A 547 -19.89 40.98 39.94
C ALA A 547 -20.06 39.50 39.52
N ILE A 548 -19.81 38.52 40.40
CA ILE A 548 -20.83 37.77 41.16
C ILE A 548 -22.19 37.65 40.45
N GLY A 549 -22.52 36.42 40.05
CA GLY A 549 -23.87 36.02 39.63
C GLY A 549 -24.02 34.51 39.52
N LYS A 550 -24.39 33.85 40.62
CA LYS A 550 -24.93 32.48 40.67
C LYS A 550 -26.26 32.40 39.90
N ALA A 551 -26.45 31.34 39.10
CA ALA A 551 -27.69 30.58 38.91
C ALA A 551 -27.37 29.39 37.99
N ASP A 552 -27.19 28.17 38.48
CA ASP A 552 -28.19 27.11 38.72
C ASP A 552 -28.98 26.64 37.47
N ARG A 553 -28.78 25.35 37.18
CA ARG A 553 -29.67 24.31 36.63
C ARG A 553 -30.71 24.66 35.54
N LEU A 554 -30.69 23.86 34.47
CA LEU A 554 -31.78 23.04 33.89
C LEU A 554 -31.23 22.43 32.57
N ALA A 555 -30.96 21.12 32.49
CA ALA A 555 -31.89 20.03 32.11
C ALA A 555 -32.14 19.89 30.59
N GLY A 556 -31.92 18.67 30.08
CA GLY A 556 -32.34 18.16 28.75
C GLY A 556 -31.15 17.94 27.80
N GLY A 557 -30.70 16.74 27.42
CA GLY A 557 -31.32 15.41 27.46
C GLY A 557 -32.20 15.19 26.24
N LEU A 558 -31.63 14.65 25.14
CA LEU A 558 -32.33 13.91 24.06
C LEU A 558 -31.33 12.98 23.32
N PRO A 559 -31.80 11.84 22.74
CA PRO A 559 -31.04 10.60 22.53
C PRO A 559 -30.64 10.33 21.06
N PRO A 560 -29.97 9.19 20.73
CA PRO A 560 -29.55 8.88 19.37
C PRO A 560 -30.66 8.15 18.58
N GLU A 561 -30.87 8.56 17.34
CA GLU A 561 -31.65 7.79 16.36
C GLU A 561 -30.74 6.94 15.47
N SER A 562 -31.11 5.67 15.41
CA SER A 562 -30.70 4.64 14.48
C SER A 562 -31.45 4.77 13.14
N VAL A 563 -30.71 4.72 12.04
CA VAL A 563 -31.09 4.03 10.79
C VAL A 563 -29.85 3.33 10.25
#